data_AF-A0A524E0A5-F1
#
_entry.id   AF-A0A524E0A5-F1
#
_cell.length_a   1.000
_cell.length_b   1.000
_cell.length_c   1.000
_cell.angle_alpha   90.00
_cell.angle_beta   90.00
_cell.angle_gamma   90.00
#
_symmetry.space_group_name_H-M   'P 1'
#
loop_
_entity.id
_entity.type
_entity.pdbx_description
1 polymer ?
#
loop_
_entity_poly.entity_id
_entity_poly.type
_entity_poly.pdbx_seq_one_letter_code
_entity_poly.pdbx_strand_id
1 'polypeptide(L)'
;MSRIEVAFTVSTGWEQYILIQSGELGLDVHLMERDIVEVDLFPLADCADLHSVDLSGNKLRAINLEPLSNSPIESLTLYENKLREIDLSPLASCQQLKDLWIFDNMLEHIDLAPLRNCRKLTWVSFAGNNLTEIDVSALGECPQLRYLALERNQLARLDITRLFNCPELVEFHIDPGVRIIATSMPHEVDPSHPLVPLVGLDR
;
A
#
# COMPACT_ATOMS: atom_id res chain seq x y z
N MET A 1 -28.71 10.88 0.65
CA MET A 1 -27.36 10.48 1.09
C MET A 1 -27.53 9.52 2.25
N SER A 2 -27.21 8.25 2.03
CA SER A 2 -27.19 7.23 3.09
C SER A 2 -26.05 7.54 4.05
N ARG A 3 -26.32 7.49 5.36
CA ARG A 3 -25.27 7.49 6.39
C ARG A 3 -24.76 6.07 6.50
N ILE A 4 -23.45 5.89 6.46
CA ILE A 4 -22.81 4.61 6.74
C ILE A 4 -22.31 4.66 8.18
N GLU A 5 -22.62 3.63 8.95
CA GLU A 5 -22.13 3.47 10.31
C GLU A 5 -20.96 2.50 10.28
N VAL A 6 -19.81 2.91 10.80
CA VAL A 6 -18.60 2.06 10.90
C VAL A 6 -18.28 1.88 12.37
N ALA A 7 -18.29 0.63 12.83
CA ALA A 7 -17.97 0.24 14.20
C ALA A 7 -16.48 -0.06 14.36
N PHE A 8 -15.93 0.21 15.54
CA PHE A 8 -14.55 -0.09 15.90
C PHE A 8 -14.38 -0.23 17.41
N THR A 9 -13.37 -1.00 17.82
CA THR A 9 -13.00 -1.19 19.23
C THR A 9 -11.67 -0.48 19.50
N VAL A 10 -11.62 0.33 20.56
CA VAL A 10 -10.39 1.00 21.02
C VAL A 10 -9.63 0.16 22.05
N SER A 11 -8.37 0.48 22.30
CA SER A 11 -7.48 -0.33 23.16
C SER A 11 -7.92 -0.53 24.61
N THR A 12 -8.89 0.25 25.10
CA THR A 12 -9.55 0.09 26.40
C THR A 12 -10.66 -0.97 26.38
N GLY A 13 -10.99 -1.55 25.23
CA GLY A 13 -12.03 -2.56 25.02
C GLY A 13 -13.41 -2.00 24.75
N TRP A 14 -13.57 -0.67 24.66
CA TRP A 14 -14.85 -0.05 24.34
C TRP A 14 -15.11 -0.04 22.84
N GLU A 15 -16.28 -0.50 22.46
CA GLU A 15 -16.81 -0.37 21.11
C GLU A 15 -17.38 1.04 20.90
N GLN A 16 -17.10 1.60 19.74
CA GLN A 16 -17.56 2.91 19.29
C GLN A 16 -17.97 2.81 17.83
N TYR A 17 -18.66 3.84 17.34
CA TYR A 17 -19.02 3.94 15.95
C TYR A 17 -18.89 5.38 15.47
N ILE A 18 -18.68 5.54 14.17
CA ILE A 18 -18.80 6.83 13.49
C ILE A 18 -19.86 6.76 12.40
N LEU A 19 -20.56 7.87 12.21
CA LEU A 19 -21.45 8.07 11.07
C LEU A 19 -20.70 8.83 9.99
N ILE A 20 -20.57 8.18 8.84
CA ILE A 20 -19.85 8.69 7.68
C ILE A 20 -20.88 9.08 6.62
N GLN A 21 -20.61 10.18 5.93
CA GLN A 21 -21.45 10.69 4.86
C GLN A 21 -20.56 11.12 3.70
N SER A 22 -21.05 10.92 2.49
CA SER A 22 -20.34 11.31 1.28
C SER A 22 -20.18 12.83 1.23
N GLY A 23 -18.95 13.26 0.94
CA GLY A 23 -18.60 14.64 0.62
C GLY A 23 -18.70 14.94 -0.87
N GLU A 24 -18.10 16.05 -1.30
CA GLU A 24 -18.08 16.46 -2.71
C GLU A 24 -17.23 15.54 -3.61
N LEU A 25 -16.22 14.89 -3.04
CA LEU A 25 -15.25 14.04 -3.76
C LEU A 25 -15.50 12.53 -3.59
N GLY A 26 -16.52 12.17 -2.80
CA GLY A 26 -16.82 10.79 -2.43
C GLY A 26 -16.94 10.61 -0.92
N LEU A 27 -17.05 9.36 -0.48
CA LEU A 27 -17.08 8.97 0.92
C LEU A 27 -15.66 8.71 1.43
N ASP A 28 -15.24 9.47 2.43
CA ASP A 28 -13.94 9.33 3.08
C ASP A 28 -14.10 8.81 4.51
N VAL A 29 -13.36 7.76 4.84
CA VAL A 29 -13.36 7.14 6.18
C VAL A 29 -12.13 7.63 6.93
N HIS A 30 -12.31 8.54 7.89
CA HIS A 30 -11.23 9.09 8.69
C HIS A 30 -11.24 8.56 10.13
N LEU A 31 -10.44 7.52 10.37
CA LEU A 31 -10.30 6.84 11.65
C LEU A 31 -8.87 6.85 12.20
N MET A 32 -8.02 7.78 11.72
CA MET A 32 -6.64 7.93 12.19
C MET A 32 -6.53 8.27 13.69
N GLU A 33 -5.42 7.86 14.32
CA GLU A 33 -4.99 8.25 15.68
C GLU A 33 -6.03 8.04 16.79
N ARG A 34 -6.73 6.91 16.77
CA ARG A 34 -7.87 6.61 17.67
C ARG A 34 -7.64 5.45 18.63
N ASP A 35 -6.41 4.95 18.73
CA ASP A 35 -6.10 3.78 19.55
C ASP A 35 -6.92 2.52 19.18
N ILE A 36 -7.36 2.43 17.91
CA ILE A 36 -8.22 1.35 17.42
C ILE A 36 -7.44 0.04 17.37
N VAL A 37 -8.03 -1.04 17.89
CA VAL A 37 -7.48 -2.40 17.83
C VAL A 37 -8.23 -3.30 16.85
N GLU A 38 -9.48 -2.97 16.52
CA GLU A 38 -10.34 -3.68 15.59
C GLU A 38 -11.32 -2.71 14.94
N VAL A 39 -11.62 -2.88 13.65
CA VAL A 39 -12.56 -2.06 12.88
C VAL A 39 -13.38 -2.95 11.96
N ASP A 40 -14.69 -2.70 11.87
CA ASP A 40 -15.57 -3.37 10.92
C ASP A 40 -15.78 -2.51 9.67
N LEU A 41 -15.16 -2.93 8.57
CA LEU A 41 -15.31 -2.27 7.26
C LEU A 41 -16.48 -2.80 6.43
N PHE A 42 -17.20 -3.83 6.90
CA PHE A 42 -18.32 -4.43 6.15
C PHE A 42 -19.41 -3.42 5.72
N PRO A 43 -19.72 -2.38 6.51
CA PRO A 43 -20.64 -1.32 6.09
C PRO A 43 -20.21 -0.53 4.84
N LEU A 44 -18.94 -0.63 4.42
CA LEU A 44 -18.40 -0.02 3.20
C LEU A 44 -18.54 -0.91 1.97
N ALA A 45 -19.00 -2.16 2.12
CA ALA A 45 -19.23 -3.06 1.00
C ALA A 45 -20.19 -2.43 -0.02
N ASP A 46 -19.85 -2.55 -1.31
CA ASP A 46 -20.61 -1.98 -2.43
C ASP A 46 -20.81 -0.45 -2.37
N CYS A 47 -20.04 0.28 -1.55
CA CYS A 47 -20.08 1.74 -1.48
C CYS A 47 -19.51 2.36 -2.77
N ALA A 48 -20.39 2.67 -3.71
CA ALA A 48 -20.05 3.11 -5.06
C ALA A 48 -19.37 4.49 -5.15
N ASP A 49 -19.30 5.22 -4.04
CA ASP A 49 -18.65 6.52 -3.92
C ASP A 49 -17.49 6.51 -2.90
N LEU A 50 -17.06 5.34 -2.40
CA LEU A 50 -15.90 5.24 -1.51
C LEU A 50 -14.64 5.79 -2.17
N HIS A 51 -14.05 6.83 -1.58
CA HIS A 51 -12.87 7.51 -2.10
C HIS A 51 -11.62 7.13 -1.33
N SER A 52 -11.63 7.22 0.00
CA SER A 52 -10.47 6.91 0.83
C SER A 52 -10.83 6.22 2.15
N VAL A 53 -9.89 5.40 2.64
CA VAL A 53 -9.94 4.81 3.98
C VAL A 53 -8.63 5.09 4.69
N ASP A 54 -8.72 5.86 5.77
CA ASP A 54 -7.60 6.21 6.64
C ASP A 54 -7.75 5.63 8.04
N LEU A 55 -6.89 4.65 8.33
CA LEU A 55 -6.79 3.93 9.59
C LEU A 55 -5.40 4.07 10.22
N SER A 56 -4.63 5.08 9.80
CA SER A 56 -3.26 5.29 10.26
C SER A 56 -3.13 5.65 11.75
N GLY A 57 -1.98 5.41 12.35
CA GLY A 57 -1.71 5.79 13.75
C GLY A 57 -2.57 5.06 14.77
N ASN A 58 -2.92 3.80 14.50
CA ASN A 58 -3.77 2.98 15.37
C ASN A 58 -2.98 1.80 15.96
N LYS A 59 -3.68 0.83 16.55
CA LYS A 59 -3.11 -0.36 17.21
C LYS A 59 -3.61 -1.65 16.53
N LEU A 60 -4.03 -1.57 15.27
CA LEU A 60 -4.56 -2.71 14.51
C LEU A 60 -3.49 -3.80 14.38
N ARG A 61 -3.87 -5.04 14.69
CA ARG A 61 -3.00 -6.22 14.52
C ARG A 61 -3.33 -7.04 13.28
N ALA A 62 -4.56 -6.89 12.81
CA ALA A 62 -5.09 -7.47 11.60
C ALA A 62 -6.16 -6.52 11.03
N ILE A 63 -6.47 -6.66 9.76
CA ILE A 63 -7.53 -5.93 9.09
C ILE A 63 -8.15 -6.81 8.00
N ASN A 64 -9.47 -6.80 7.90
CA ASN A 64 -10.18 -7.46 6.80
C ASN A 64 -10.47 -6.45 5.69
N LEU A 65 -9.84 -6.63 4.53
CA LEU A 65 -10.04 -5.77 3.36
C LEU A 65 -11.14 -6.28 2.41
N GLU A 66 -11.76 -7.44 2.66
CA GLU A 66 -12.81 -8.01 1.79
C GLU A 66 -13.91 -7.01 1.41
N PRO A 67 -14.40 -6.14 2.32
CA PRO A 67 -15.42 -5.13 1.97
C PRO A 67 -14.98 -4.09 0.95
N LEU A 68 -13.66 -3.94 0.71
CA LEU A 68 -13.13 -3.02 -0.28
C LEU A 68 -13.08 -3.63 -1.69
N SER A 69 -13.39 -4.92 -1.85
CA SER A 69 -13.42 -5.60 -3.15
C SER A 69 -14.32 -4.85 -4.14
N ASN A 70 -13.81 -4.61 -5.35
CA ASN A 70 -14.46 -3.84 -6.42
C ASN A 70 -14.82 -2.40 -6.05
N SER A 71 -14.33 -1.88 -4.93
CA SER A 71 -14.58 -0.48 -4.55
C SER A 71 -13.81 0.48 -5.48
N PRO A 72 -14.33 1.71 -5.67
CA PRO A 72 -13.64 2.75 -6.42
C PRO A 72 -12.59 3.50 -5.57
N ILE A 73 -12.13 2.89 -4.47
CA ILE A 73 -11.17 3.50 -3.56
C ILE A 73 -9.91 3.96 -4.29
N GLU A 74 -9.48 5.18 -4.02
CA GLU A 74 -8.26 5.76 -4.56
C GLU A 74 -7.12 5.71 -3.54
N SER A 75 -7.41 5.75 -2.24
CA SER A 75 -6.39 5.78 -1.19
C SER A 75 -6.71 4.87 0.01
N LEU A 76 -5.74 4.04 0.38
CA LEU A 76 -5.78 3.22 1.59
C LEU A 76 -4.54 3.49 2.44
N THR A 77 -4.74 4.03 3.65
CA THR A 77 -3.67 4.33 4.60
C THR A 77 -3.80 3.52 5.89
N LEU A 78 -2.77 2.73 6.15
CA LEU A 78 -2.66 1.77 7.26
C LEU A 78 -1.35 1.93 8.04
N TYR A 79 -0.59 2.99 7.78
CA TYR A 79 0.71 3.21 8.39
C TYR A 79 0.62 3.44 9.90
N GLU A 80 1.73 3.23 10.61
CA GLU A 80 1.80 3.35 12.08
C GLU A 80 0.72 2.51 12.80
N ASN A 81 0.69 1.21 12.46
CA ASN A 81 -0.15 0.21 13.12
C ASN A 81 0.72 -0.93 13.67
N LYS A 82 0.12 -2.09 13.97
CA LYS A 82 0.81 -3.29 14.49
C LYS A 82 0.52 -4.51 13.62
N LEU A 83 0.28 -4.31 12.33
CA LEU A 83 -0.02 -5.38 11.38
C LEU A 83 1.20 -6.28 11.21
N ARG A 84 1.01 -7.58 11.37
CA ARG A 84 2.05 -8.60 11.09
C ARG A 84 1.85 -9.30 9.75
N GLU A 85 0.62 -9.29 9.27
CA GLU A 85 0.21 -9.82 7.99
C GLU A 85 -0.93 -8.94 7.45
N ILE A 86 -1.10 -8.94 6.13
CA ILE A 86 -2.21 -8.31 5.45
C ILE A 86 -2.49 -9.05 4.14
N ASP A 87 -3.75 -9.36 3.88
CA ASP A 87 -4.18 -9.92 2.60
C ASP A 87 -4.61 -8.79 1.66
N LEU A 88 -3.86 -8.62 0.57
CA LEU A 88 -4.14 -7.62 -0.46
C LEU A 88 -5.05 -8.14 -1.58
N SER A 89 -5.47 -9.41 -1.55
CA SER A 89 -6.32 -10.02 -2.59
C SER A 89 -7.58 -9.20 -2.91
N PRO A 90 -8.29 -8.62 -1.93
CA PRO A 90 -9.44 -7.75 -2.19
C PRO A 90 -9.12 -6.52 -3.06
N LEU A 91 -7.88 -6.04 -3.04
CA LEU A 91 -7.46 -4.87 -3.82
C LEU A 91 -7.23 -5.20 -5.31
N ALA A 92 -7.23 -6.48 -5.70
CA ALA A 92 -6.98 -6.89 -7.08
C ALA A 92 -7.99 -6.33 -8.10
N SER A 93 -9.18 -5.94 -7.65
CA SER A 93 -10.21 -5.29 -8.46
C SER A 93 -10.38 -3.79 -8.20
N CYS A 94 -9.60 -3.20 -7.28
CA CYS A 94 -9.58 -1.75 -7.00
C CYS A 94 -8.77 -1.00 -8.06
N GLN A 95 -9.31 -0.92 -9.29
CA GLN A 95 -8.64 -0.33 -10.44
C GLN A 95 -8.39 1.19 -10.32
N GLN A 96 -9.05 1.85 -9.37
CA GLN A 96 -8.89 3.27 -9.09
C GLN A 96 -7.81 3.57 -8.04
N LEU A 97 -7.26 2.54 -7.38
CA LEU A 97 -6.27 2.71 -6.31
C LEU A 97 -5.02 3.43 -6.83
N LYS A 98 -4.67 4.53 -6.16
CA LYS A 98 -3.49 5.39 -6.42
C LYS A 98 -2.49 5.32 -5.28
N ASP A 99 -2.99 5.25 -4.05
CA ASP A 99 -2.19 5.41 -2.83
C ASP A 99 -2.34 4.18 -1.93
N LEU A 100 -1.22 3.53 -1.61
CA LEU A 100 -1.16 2.43 -0.65
C LEU A 100 -0.03 2.66 0.35
N TRP A 101 -0.40 3.02 1.57
CA TRP A 101 0.55 3.40 2.63
C TRP A 101 0.46 2.41 3.79
N ILE A 102 1.44 1.49 3.92
CA ILE A 102 1.50 0.47 4.99
C ILE A 102 2.85 0.51 5.72
N PHE A 103 3.49 1.67 5.75
CA PHE A 103 4.77 1.84 6.43
C PHE A 103 4.63 1.81 7.96
N ASP A 104 5.74 1.62 8.67
CA ASP A 104 5.79 1.58 10.14
C ASP A 104 4.76 0.61 10.74
N ASN A 105 4.82 -0.63 10.27
CA ASN A 105 4.07 -1.78 10.77
C ASN A 105 5.05 -2.88 11.22
N MET A 106 4.60 -4.14 11.29
CA MET A 106 5.42 -5.28 11.71
C MET A 106 5.37 -6.42 10.69
N LEU A 107 5.11 -6.12 9.41
CA LEU A 107 4.95 -7.13 8.36
C LEU A 107 6.25 -7.90 8.17
N GLU A 108 6.18 -9.24 8.22
CA GLU A 108 7.32 -10.13 7.94
C GLU A 108 7.35 -10.58 6.48
N HIS A 109 6.18 -10.67 5.86
CA HIS A 109 5.97 -11.02 4.46
C HIS A 109 4.80 -10.22 3.88
N ILE A 110 4.81 -10.02 2.57
CA ILE A 110 3.67 -9.44 1.85
C ILE A 110 3.62 -9.96 0.40
N ASP A 111 2.43 -10.32 -0.06
CA ASP A 111 2.18 -10.67 -1.47
C ASP A 111 1.65 -9.45 -2.23
N LEU A 112 2.42 -8.98 -3.20
CA LEU A 112 2.06 -7.85 -4.06
C LEU A 112 1.36 -8.29 -5.37
N ALA A 113 1.23 -9.59 -5.64
CA ALA A 113 0.60 -10.10 -6.85
C ALA A 113 -0.80 -9.52 -7.14
N PRO A 114 -1.66 -9.26 -6.13
CA PRO A 114 -2.96 -8.60 -6.33
C PRO A 114 -2.85 -7.20 -6.97
N LEU A 115 -1.78 -6.45 -6.71
CA LEU A 115 -1.64 -5.06 -7.14
C LEU A 115 -1.35 -4.91 -8.65
N ARG A 116 -1.08 -6.01 -9.37
CA ARG A 116 -0.77 -5.98 -10.82
C ARG A 116 -1.83 -5.29 -11.70
N ASN A 117 -3.07 -5.25 -11.22
CA ASN A 117 -4.20 -4.66 -11.94
C ASN A 117 -4.50 -3.22 -11.52
N CYS A 118 -3.86 -2.71 -10.46
CA CYS A 118 -3.97 -1.34 -10.01
C CYS A 118 -3.13 -0.43 -10.92
N ARG A 119 -3.55 -0.27 -12.19
CA ARG A 119 -2.82 0.47 -13.22
C ARG A 119 -2.64 1.97 -12.90
N LYS A 120 -3.43 2.50 -11.96
CA LYS A 120 -3.36 3.88 -11.44
C LYS A 120 -2.48 4.06 -10.20
N LEU A 121 -1.92 2.96 -9.68
CA LEU A 121 -1.11 2.98 -8.46
C LEU A 121 0.12 3.87 -8.69
N THR A 122 0.26 4.88 -7.83
CA THR A 122 1.23 5.96 -7.98
C THR A 122 2.18 6.04 -6.79
N TRP A 123 1.68 5.84 -5.57
CA TRP A 123 2.47 5.85 -4.34
C TRP A 123 2.29 4.57 -3.54
N VAL A 124 3.41 3.92 -3.23
CA VAL A 124 3.43 2.70 -2.43
C VAL A 124 4.56 2.80 -1.40
N SER A 125 4.24 2.53 -0.14
CA SER A 125 5.27 2.45 0.90
C SER A 125 5.04 1.27 1.83
N PHE A 126 6.09 0.46 1.97
CA PHE A 126 6.22 -0.61 2.97
C PHE A 126 7.43 -0.36 3.88
N ALA A 127 7.94 0.87 3.93
CA ALA A 127 9.08 1.23 4.76
C ALA A 127 8.82 0.95 6.24
N GLY A 128 9.84 0.65 7.03
CA GLY A 128 9.67 0.45 8.48
C GLY A 128 8.87 -0.80 8.85
N ASN A 129 9.01 -1.88 8.08
CA ASN A 129 8.46 -3.19 8.39
C ASN A 129 9.59 -4.19 8.73
N ASN A 130 9.26 -5.48 8.87
CA ASN A 130 10.22 -6.55 9.13
C ASN A 130 10.43 -7.45 7.91
N LEU A 131 10.24 -6.93 6.69
CA LEU A 131 10.31 -7.73 5.46
C LEU A 131 11.73 -8.25 5.25
N THR A 132 11.87 -9.56 5.12
CA THR A 132 13.15 -10.23 4.81
C THR A 132 13.32 -10.48 3.31
N GLU A 133 12.19 -10.57 2.60
CA GLU A 133 12.09 -10.67 1.15
C GLU A 133 10.81 -9.99 0.67
N ILE A 134 10.80 -9.55 -0.59
CA ILE A 134 9.63 -8.99 -1.26
C ILE A 134 9.76 -9.19 -2.78
N ASP A 135 8.67 -9.62 -3.43
CA ASP A 135 8.58 -9.66 -4.89
C ASP A 135 7.86 -8.42 -5.40
N VAL A 136 8.62 -7.49 -5.99
CA VAL A 136 8.10 -6.25 -6.58
C VAL A 136 7.70 -6.40 -8.05
N SER A 137 7.70 -7.62 -8.61
CA SER A 137 7.40 -7.85 -10.02
C SER A 137 6.01 -7.36 -10.44
N ALA A 138 5.03 -7.47 -9.55
CA ALA A 138 3.67 -7.00 -9.79
C ALA A 138 3.59 -5.47 -9.96
N LEU A 139 4.46 -4.72 -9.27
CA LEU A 139 4.51 -3.25 -9.39
C LEU A 139 5.04 -2.81 -10.76
N GLY A 140 5.78 -3.67 -11.47
CA GLY A 140 6.17 -3.42 -12.86
C GLY A 140 5.01 -3.39 -13.86
N GLU A 141 3.79 -3.75 -13.43
CA GLU A 141 2.55 -3.58 -14.20
C GLU A 141 1.82 -2.27 -13.86
N CYS A 142 2.36 -1.43 -12.97
CA CYS A 142 1.82 -0.12 -12.60
C CYS A 142 2.61 0.99 -13.31
N PRO A 143 2.23 1.40 -14.54
CA PRO A 143 3.01 2.35 -15.33
C PRO A 143 3.03 3.77 -14.74
N GLN A 144 2.08 4.09 -13.86
CA GLN A 144 1.96 5.38 -13.16
C GLN A 144 2.69 5.39 -11.81
N LEU A 145 3.41 4.31 -11.44
CA LEU A 145 4.13 4.27 -10.17
C LEU A 145 5.23 5.33 -10.15
N ARG A 146 5.17 6.23 -9.18
CA ARG A 146 6.10 7.36 -9.02
C ARG A 146 6.97 7.24 -7.78
N TYR A 147 6.45 6.59 -6.74
CA TYR A 147 7.10 6.46 -5.44
C TYR A 147 7.01 5.02 -4.93
N LEU A 148 8.15 4.46 -4.57
CA LEU A 148 8.26 3.17 -3.90
C LEU A 148 9.29 3.26 -2.77
N ALA A 149 8.86 3.02 -1.54
CA ALA A 149 9.71 3.00 -0.35
C ALA A 149 9.71 1.64 0.33
N LEU A 150 10.92 1.11 0.55
CA LEU A 150 11.21 -0.22 1.10
C LEU A 150 12.31 -0.17 2.18
N GLU A 151 12.86 1.01 2.47
CA GLU A 151 13.86 1.23 3.52
C GLU A 151 13.34 0.85 4.92
N ARG A 152 14.26 0.73 5.87
CA ARG A 152 13.97 0.30 7.25
C ARG A 152 13.25 -1.06 7.26
N ASN A 153 13.71 -2.01 6.43
CA ASN A 153 13.31 -3.42 6.44
C ASN A 153 14.52 -4.32 6.74
N GLN A 154 14.40 -5.63 6.51
CA GLN A 154 15.46 -6.62 6.71
C GLN A 154 15.85 -7.31 5.39
N LEU A 155 15.67 -6.61 4.27
CA LEU A 155 15.93 -7.15 2.93
C LEU A 155 17.43 -7.41 2.73
N ALA A 156 17.80 -8.63 2.38
CA ALA A 156 19.18 -8.94 1.99
C ALA A 156 19.46 -8.65 0.51
N ARG A 157 18.43 -8.77 -0.33
CA ARG A 157 18.50 -8.57 -1.77
C ARG A 157 17.15 -8.13 -2.32
N LEU A 158 17.15 -7.49 -3.49
CA LEU A 158 15.94 -7.14 -4.22
C LEU A 158 16.15 -7.23 -5.73
N ASP A 159 15.25 -7.92 -6.42
CA ASP A 159 15.19 -7.89 -7.88
C ASP A 159 14.31 -6.73 -8.35
N ILE A 160 14.93 -5.74 -8.99
CA ILE A 160 14.26 -4.54 -9.49
C ILE A 160 13.98 -4.61 -11.00
N THR A 161 14.23 -5.75 -11.65
CA THR A 161 14.16 -5.88 -13.12
C THR A 161 12.83 -5.38 -13.69
N ARG A 162 11.72 -5.68 -13.02
CA ARG A 162 10.38 -5.28 -13.48
C ARG A 162 10.05 -3.82 -13.21
N LEU A 163 10.74 -3.15 -12.30
CA LEU A 163 10.49 -1.74 -11.99
C LEU A 163 11.00 -0.80 -13.11
N PHE A 164 11.85 -1.28 -14.02
CA PHE A 164 12.18 -0.53 -15.24
C PHE A 164 10.98 -0.34 -16.19
N ASN A 165 9.87 -1.07 -15.98
CA ASN A 165 8.61 -0.87 -16.70
C ASN A 165 7.74 0.26 -16.12
N CYS A 166 8.21 0.94 -15.07
CA CYS A 166 7.54 2.08 -14.44
C CYS A 166 8.21 3.39 -14.90
N PRO A 167 7.87 3.94 -16.09
CA PRO A 167 8.57 5.09 -16.66
C PRO A 167 8.41 6.37 -15.83
N GLU A 168 7.39 6.44 -14.98
CA GLU A 168 7.14 7.58 -14.10
C GLU A 168 7.81 7.45 -12.73
N LEU A 169 8.54 6.37 -12.45
CA LEU A 169 9.20 6.19 -11.16
C LEU A 169 10.24 7.30 -10.96
N VAL A 170 10.06 8.11 -9.92
CA VAL A 170 10.96 9.22 -9.58
C VAL A 170 11.68 8.94 -8.27
N GLU A 171 10.98 8.34 -7.32
CA GLU A 171 11.48 8.10 -5.97
C GLU A 171 11.47 6.61 -5.67
N PHE A 172 12.66 6.06 -5.46
CA PHE A 172 12.86 4.68 -5.05
C PHE A 172 13.79 4.65 -3.86
N HIS A 173 13.24 4.29 -2.70
CA HIS A 173 13.93 4.32 -1.42
C HIS A 173 14.16 2.89 -0.93
N ILE A 174 15.42 2.56 -0.66
CA ILE A 174 15.85 1.25 -0.18
C ILE A 174 17.09 1.40 0.71
N ASP A 175 17.28 0.50 1.67
CA ASP A 175 18.45 0.54 2.55
C ASP A 175 19.75 0.33 1.76
N PRO A 176 20.85 1.05 2.09
CA PRO A 176 22.10 1.01 1.32
C PRO A 176 22.81 -0.35 1.34
N GLY A 177 22.43 -1.27 2.24
CA GLY A 177 23.01 -2.61 2.35
C GLY A 177 22.32 -3.67 1.50
N VAL A 178 21.19 -3.34 0.84
CA VAL A 178 20.43 -4.33 0.06
C VAL A 178 21.13 -4.61 -1.25
N ARG A 179 21.41 -5.89 -1.54
CA ARG A 179 21.97 -6.29 -2.83
C ARG A 179 20.92 -6.17 -3.94
N ILE A 180 21.15 -5.27 -4.89
CA ILE A 180 20.28 -5.10 -6.06
C ILE A 180 20.57 -6.16 -7.12
N ILE A 181 19.51 -6.69 -7.73
CA ILE A 181 19.55 -7.63 -8.86
C ILE A 181 18.75 -7.00 -10.01
N ALA A 182 19.32 -6.99 -11.21
CA ALA A 182 18.65 -6.55 -12.43
C ALA A 182 19.12 -7.40 -13.62
N THR A 183 18.30 -8.37 -14.05
CA THR A 183 18.71 -9.38 -15.06
C THR A 183 18.43 -8.96 -16.50
N SER A 184 17.56 -7.98 -16.72
CA SER A 184 17.27 -7.45 -18.06
C SER A 184 16.90 -5.97 -17.99
N MET A 185 17.87 -5.09 -18.19
CA MET A 185 17.58 -3.68 -18.43
C MET A 185 16.96 -3.54 -19.83
N PRO A 186 15.91 -2.73 -20.01
CA PRO A 186 15.47 -2.31 -21.34
C PRO A 186 16.64 -1.79 -22.17
N HIS A 187 16.65 -2.07 -23.48
CA HIS A 187 17.71 -1.62 -24.39
C HIS A 187 17.89 -0.09 -24.40
N GLU A 188 16.84 0.65 -24.06
CA GLU A 188 16.81 2.11 -23.91
C GLU A 188 16.08 2.45 -22.60
N VAL A 189 16.81 2.48 -21.49
CA VAL A 189 16.33 3.09 -20.24
C VAL A 189 16.76 4.55 -20.24
N ASP A 190 15.85 5.46 -19.86
CA ASP A 190 16.19 6.85 -19.62
C ASP A 190 17.35 6.93 -18.61
N PRO A 191 18.50 7.54 -18.94
CA PRO A 191 19.63 7.67 -18.01
C PRO A 191 19.28 8.39 -16.71
N SER A 192 18.20 9.18 -16.68
CA SER A 192 17.68 9.86 -15.49
C SER A 192 16.76 8.99 -14.62
N HIS A 193 16.41 7.77 -15.06
CA HIS A 193 15.57 6.86 -14.30
C HIS A 193 16.25 6.52 -12.95
N PRO A 194 15.53 6.59 -11.81
CA PRO A 194 16.14 6.52 -10.47
C PRO A 194 16.81 5.17 -10.16
N LEU A 195 16.48 4.13 -10.92
CA LEU A 195 17.10 2.80 -10.79
C LEU A 195 18.45 2.67 -11.51
N VAL A 196 18.77 3.54 -12.46
CA VAL A 196 20.01 3.46 -13.26
C VAL A 196 21.27 3.54 -12.39
N PRO A 197 21.38 4.44 -11.39
CA PRO A 197 22.54 4.48 -10.50
C PRO A 197 22.73 3.20 -9.68
N LEU A 198 21.65 2.48 -9.36
CA LEU A 198 21.67 1.30 -8.49
C LEU A 198 22.23 0.05 -9.17
N VAL A 199 22.18 0.02 -10.50
CA VAL A 199 22.72 -1.08 -11.31
C VAL A 199 24.09 -0.75 -11.91
N GLY A 200 24.47 0.53 -11.92
CA GLY A 200 25.70 1.05 -12.54
C GLY A 200 26.96 1.01 -11.67
N LEU A 201 26.88 0.52 -10.43
CA LEU A 201 28.01 0.48 -9.48
C LEU A 201 28.82 -0.83 -9.49
N ASP A 202 28.44 -1.83 -10.28
CA ASP A 202 29.23 -3.07 -10.50
C ASP A 202 30.13 -2.95 -11.75
N ARG A 203 31.01 -1.95 -11.80
CA ARG A 203 32.14 -1.89 -12.74
C ARG A 203 33.48 -1.78 -12.02
#